data_AF-A0A381ECH1-F1
#
_entry.id   AF-A0A381ECH1-F1
#
_cell.length_a   1.000
_cell.length_b   1.000
_cell.length_c   1.000
_cell.angle_alpha   90.00
_cell.angle_beta   90.00
_cell.angle_gamma   90.00
#
_symmetry.space_group_name_H-M   'P 1'
#
loop_
_entity.id
_entity.type
_entity.pdbx_description
1 polymer ?
#
loop_
_entity_poly.entity_id
_entity_poly.type
_entity_poly.pdbx_seq_one_letter_code
_entity_poly.pdbx_strand_id
1 'polypeptide(L)'
;MPNSGDTPTVAEDSLMFNVNGLLCSVALMPAPVPGGEAERVALNAAFHYFRWDAVGAARQHQAHLLVAILPLGDGAPSTIEVMSLYSKLVCACLADDNNLGVYTSGTIFAPAFYRDACNALCHGALPVMA
;
A
#
# COMPACT_ATOMS: atom_id res chain seq x y z
N MET A 1 5.02 14.00 -6.17
CA MET A 1 4.05 15.10 -6.17
C MET A 1 3.17 14.93 -7.39
N PRO A 2 1.86 15.23 -7.30
CA PRO A 2 0.99 15.29 -8.48
C PRO A 2 1.58 16.20 -9.57
N ASN A 3 1.24 15.94 -10.83
CA ASN A 3 1.69 16.79 -11.94
C ASN A 3 1.20 18.23 -11.77
N SER A 4 2.07 19.18 -12.06
CA SER A 4 1.73 20.60 -12.05
C SER A 4 0.56 20.89 -13.01
N GLY A 5 -0.57 21.34 -12.47
CA GLY A 5 -1.77 21.67 -13.24
C GLY A 5 -2.87 20.61 -13.19
N ASP A 6 -2.57 19.38 -12.78
CA ASP A 6 -3.60 18.36 -12.52
C ASP A 6 -4.18 18.57 -11.12
N THR A 7 -5.50 18.72 -11.05
CA THR A 7 -6.20 18.77 -9.76
C THR A 7 -6.50 17.33 -9.32
N PRO A 8 -6.12 16.90 -8.10
CA PRO A 8 -6.54 15.61 -7.58
C PRO A 8 -8.07 15.50 -7.62
N THR A 9 -8.58 14.39 -8.16
CA THR A 9 -9.99 14.06 -8.08
C THR A 9 -10.24 13.44 -6.71
N VAL A 10 -10.96 14.18 -5.86
CA VAL A 10 -11.36 13.73 -4.53
C VAL A 10 -12.86 13.43 -4.55
N ALA A 11 -13.23 12.20 -4.21
CA ALA A 11 -14.59 11.81 -3.88
C ALA A 11 -14.66 11.43 -2.39
N GLU A 12 -15.86 11.17 -1.86
CA GLU A 12 -16.04 10.88 -0.42
C GLU A 12 -15.11 9.77 0.09
N ASP A 13 -15.00 8.68 -0.67
CA ASP A 13 -14.20 7.49 -0.29
C ASP A 13 -13.00 7.23 -1.23
N SER A 14 -12.62 8.17 -2.10
CA SER A 14 -11.47 7.93 -2.98
C SER A 14 -10.69 9.18 -3.38
N LEU A 15 -9.40 8.97 -3.63
CA LEU A 15 -8.46 9.97 -4.08
C LEU A 15 -7.74 9.45 -5.33
N MET A 16 -7.84 10.21 -6.42
CA MET A 16 -7.14 9.91 -7.67
C MET A 16 -6.31 11.10 -8.14
N PHE A 17 -5.10 10.85 -8.61
CA PHE A 17 -4.22 11.89 -9.16
C PHE A 17 -3.18 11.29 -10.11
N ASN A 18 -2.57 12.12 -10.95
CA ASN A 18 -1.54 11.70 -11.90
C ASN A 18 -0.15 12.13 -11.41
N VAL A 19 0.82 11.22 -11.53
CA VAL A 19 2.26 11.50 -11.36
C VAL A 19 3.01 10.96 -12.57
N ASN A 20 3.56 11.84 -13.41
CA ASN A 20 4.39 11.49 -14.57
C ASN A 20 3.74 10.44 -15.51
N GLY A 21 2.44 10.54 -15.77
CA GLY A 21 1.72 9.56 -16.59
C GLY A 21 1.30 8.30 -15.84
N LEU A 22 1.46 8.25 -14.52
CA LEU A 22 0.94 7.19 -13.66
C LEU A 22 -0.31 7.68 -12.94
N LEU A 23 -1.44 7.04 -13.19
CA LEU A 23 -2.66 7.23 -12.41
C LEU A 23 -2.50 6.53 -11.05
N CYS A 24 -2.51 7.32 -10.00
CA CYS A 24 -2.58 6.87 -8.62
C CYS A 24 -4.03 6.86 -8.17
N SER A 25 -4.45 5.79 -7.49
CA SER A 25 -5.76 5.69 -6.85
C SER A 25 -5.63 5.10 -5.45
N VAL A 26 -6.30 5.73 -4.49
CA VAL A 26 -6.55 5.21 -3.15
C VAL A 26 -8.06 5.23 -2.91
N ALA A 27 -8.66 4.10 -2.61
CA ALA A 27 -10.09 4.00 -2.31
C ALA A 27 -10.31 3.33 -0.94
N LEU A 28 -11.17 3.92 -0.12
CA LEU A 28 -11.64 3.34 1.14
C LEU A 28 -12.81 2.41 0.85
N MET A 29 -12.65 1.16 1.24
CA MET A 29 -13.72 0.18 1.26
C MET A 29 -14.20 0.06 2.71
N PRO A 30 -15.43 0.49 3.06
CA PRO A 30 -15.97 0.44 4.42
C PRO A 30 -16.44 -0.97 4.82
N ALA A 31 -15.61 -1.97 4.49
CA ALA A 31 -15.82 -3.37 4.78
C ALA A 31 -14.46 -4.07 4.92
N PRO A 32 -14.37 -5.15 5.70
CA PRO A 32 -13.17 -5.97 5.73
C PRO A 32 -12.86 -6.55 4.34
N VAL A 33 -11.59 -6.91 4.11
CA VAL A 33 -11.19 -7.69 2.93
C VAL A 33 -12.13 -8.90 2.76
N PRO A 34 -12.78 -9.06 1.59
CA PRO A 34 -13.79 -10.10 1.38
C PRO A 34 -13.27 -11.53 1.59
N GLY A 35 -14.19 -12.44 1.92
CA GLY A 35 -13.90 -13.88 1.94
C GLY A 35 -12.95 -14.36 3.04
N GLY A 36 -12.65 -13.52 4.05
CA GLY A 36 -11.73 -13.88 5.14
C GLY A 36 -10.28 -14.08 4.68
N GLU A 37 -9.94 -13.56 3.49
CA GLU A 37 -8.64 -13.78 2.87
C GLU A 37 -7.50 -13.24 3.73
N ALA A 38 -7.67 -12.04 4.29
CA ALA A 38 -6.67 -11.41 5.16
C ALA A 38 -6.33 -12.30 6.37
N GLU A 39 -7.33 -12.83 7.06
CA GLU A 39 -7.10 -13.73 8.20
C GLU A 39 -6.40 -15.03 7.76
N ARG A 40 -6.85 -15.64 6.65
CA ARG A 40 -6.22 -16.86 6.13
C ARG A 40 -4.75 -16.65 5.76
N VAL A 41 -4.44 -15.51 5.15
CA VAL A 41 -3.07 -15.13 4.82
C VAL A 41 -2.25 -14.85 6.09
N ALA A 42 -2.83 -14.18 7.09
CA ALA A 42 -2.15 -13.94 8.37
C ALA A 42 -1.81 -15.24 9.11
N LEU A 43 -2.68 -16.26 9.03
CA LEU A 43 -2.40 -17.60 9.58
C LEU A 43 -1.22 -18.29 8.86
N ASN A 44 -1.07 -18.03 7.56
CA ASN A 44 0.05 -18.54 6.75
C ASN A 44 1.32 -17.69 6.91
N ALA A 45 1.21 -16.47 7.44
CA ALA A 45 2.34 -15.60 7.73
C ALA A 45 3.19 -16.09 8.91
N ALA A 46 3.16 -17.40 9.20
CA ALA A 46 3.72 -18.17 10.32
C ALA A 46 5.23 -18.00 10.60
N PHE A 47 5.92 -17.08 9.92
CA PHE A 47 7.32 -16.75 10.14
C PHE A 47 7.48 -15.27 10.49
N HIS A 48 6.65 -14.75 11.39
CA HIS A 48 6.70 -13.38 11.92
C HIS A 48 8.14 -12.99 12.32
N TYR A 49 8.87 -12.34 11.41
CA TYR A 49 10.19 -11.76 11.65
C TYR A 49 10.15 -10.69 12.77
N PHE A 50 8.97 -10.25 13.19
CA PHE A 50 8.74 -9.26 14.23
C PHE A 50 7.52 -9.67 15.08
N ARG A 51 7.59 -9.46 16.40
CA ARG A 51 6.54 -9.80 17.40
C ARG A 51 5.24 -9.00 17.21
N TRP A 52 4.58 -9.15 16.08
CA TRP A 52 3.32 -8.49 15.73
C TRP A 52 2.20 -9.53 15.59
N ASP A 53 1.02 -9.20 16.11
CA ASP A 53 -0.18 -10.02 16.01
C ASP A 53 -0.92 -9.76 14.68
N ALA A 54 -0.38 -10.30 13.59
CA ALA A 54 -0.97 -10.16 12.26
C ALA A 54 -2.38 -10.78 12.17
N VAL A 55 -2.63 -11.88 12.89
CA VAL A 55 -3.93 -12.55 12.91
C VAL A 55 -4.96 -11.71 13.66
N GLY A 56 -4.61 -11.15 14.81
CA GLY A 56 -5.45 -10.20 15.53
C GLY A 56 -5.77 -8.97 14.70
N ALA A 57 -4.76 -8.39 14.05
CA ALA A 57 -4.94 -7.26 13.13
C ALA A 57 -5.92 -7.58 11.99
N ALA A 58 -5.75 -8.73 11.34
CA ALA A 58 -6.59 -9.20 10.25
C ALA A 58 -7.98 -9.74 10.69
N ARG A 59 -8.25 -9.84 11.98
CA ARG A 59 -9.60 -10.14 12.50
C ARG A 59 -10.34 -8.88 12.93
N GLN A 60 -9.60 -7.87 13.37
CA GLN A 60 -10.16 -6.63 13.90
C GLN A 60 -10.46 -5.60 12.81
N HIS A 61 -9.82 -5.69 11.63
CA HIS A 61 -10.02 -4.71 10.56
C HIS A 61 -11.49 -4.66 10.11
N GLN A 62 -12.02 -3.45 10.01
CA GLN A 62 -13.41 -3.20 9.59
C GLN A 62 -13.50 -2.58 8.19
N ALA A 63 -12.36 -2.13 7.66
CA ALA A 63 -12.24 -1.45 6.39
C ALA A 63 -10.89 -1.82 5.74
N HIS A 64 -10.73 -1.52 4.45
CA HIS A 64 -9.43 -1.62 3.78
C HIS A 64 -9.27 -0.51 2.75
N LEU A 65 -8.02 -0.09 2.54
CA LEU A 65 -7.65 0.80 1.45
C LEU A 65 -7.21 -0.03 0.24
N LEU A 66 -7.80 0.23 -0.92
CA LEU A 66 -7.33 -0.27 -2.20
C LEU A 66 -6.39 0.78 -2.82
N VAL A 67 -5.13 0.40 -3.01
CA VAL A 67 -4.11 1.25 -3.59
C VAL A 67 -3.71 0.69 -4.95
N ALA A 68 -3.79 1.52 -5.99
CA ALA A 68 -3.43 1.13 -7.36
C ALA A 68 -2.62 2.22 -8.05
N ILE A 69 -1.61 1.79 -8.82
CA ILE A 69 -0.82 2.64 -9.72
C ILE A 69 -0.94 2.05 -11.12
N LEU A 70 -1.51 2.81 -12.06
CA LEU A 70 -1.73 2.37 -13.43
C LEU A 70 -1.01 3.31 -14.41
N PRO A 71 -0.24 2.79 -15.37
CA PRO A 71 0.28 3.61 -16.48
C PRO A 71 -0.86 4.18 -17.33
N LEU A 72 -0.73 5.45 -17.73
CA LEU A 72 -1.59 6.09 -18.71
C LEU A 72 -0.87 6.22 -20.05
N GLY A 73 -1.53 5.80 -21.13
CA GLY A 73 -1.02 5.88 -22.49
C GLY A 73 -0.09 4.73 -22.90
N ASP A 74 0.56 4.88 -24.06
CA ASP A 74 1.27 3.81 -24.75
C ASP A 74 2.74 3.64 -24.30
N GLY A 75 3.23 4.51 -23.42
CA GLY A 75 4.56 4.41 -22.84
C GLY A 75 4.57 3.38 -21.70
N ALA A 76 5.53 2.45 -21.71
CA ALA A 76 5.71 1.51 -20.62
C ALA A 76 6.65 2.12 -19.55
N PRO A 77 6.14 2.62 -18.41
CA PRO A 77 7.00 3.00 -17.29
C PRO A 77 7.74 1.77 -16.79
N SER A 78 8.93 1.97 -16.24
CA SER A 78 9.67 0.86 -15.66
C SER A 78 8.94 0.31 -14.43
N THR A 79 9.06 -0.99 -14.19
CA THR A 79 8.52 -1.64 -12.98
C THR A 79 9.02 -0.95 -11.70
N ILE A 80 10.27 -0.46 -11.72
CA ILE A 80 10.86 0.25 -10.58
C ILE A 80 10.13 1.57 -10.31
N GLU A 81 9.79 2.34 -11.34
CA GLU A 81 9.05 3.61 -11.17
C GLU A 81 7.65 3.36 -10.60
N VAL A 82 6.92 2.39 -11.16
CA VAL A 82 5.57 2.03 -10.71
C VAL A 82 5.59 1.55 -9.26
N MET A 83 6.48 0.61 -8.92
CA MET A 83 6.54 0.03 -7.58
C MET A 83 7.11 1.01 -6.55
N SER A 84 8.03 1.90 -6.94
CA SER A 84 8.50 2.97 -6.06
C SER A 84 7.39 3.95 -5.69
N LEU A 85 6.52 4.28 -6.65
CA LEU A 85 5.37 5.15 -6.39
C LEU A 85 4.30 4.44 -5.56
N TYR A 86 4.03 3.16 -5.84
CA TYR A 86 3.15 2.31 -5.05
C TYR A 86 3.59 2.27 -3.58
N SER A 87 4.86 1.94 -3.32
CA SER A 87 5.40 1.89 -1.96
C SER A 87 5.32 3.23 -1.23
N LYS A 88 5.60 4.35 -1.92
CA LYS A 88 5.43 5.70 -1.34
C LYS A 88 3.98 5.96 -0.94
N LEU A 89 3.02 5.58 -1.79
CA LEU A 89 1.60 5.79 -1.53
C LEU A 89 1.08 4.92 -0.38
N VAL A 90 1.50 3.64 -0.34
CA VAL A 90 1.20 2.74 0.79
C VAL A 90 1.79 3.29 2.09
N CYS A 91 3.05 3.74 2.09
CA CYS A 91 3.66 4.36 3.27
C CYS A 91 2.96 5.64 3.74
N ALA A 92 2.43 6.44 2.80
CA ALA A 92 1.63 7.60 3.15
C ALA A 92 0.30 7.20 3.83
N CYS A 93 -0.34 6.12 3.35
CA CYS A 93 -1.54 5.58 4.00
C CYS A 93 -1.23 5.08 5.42
N LEU A 94 -0.12 4.35 5.59
CA LEU A 94 0.35 3.83 6.89
C LEU A 94 0.74 4.89 7.92
N ALA A 95 0.77 6.17 7.55
CA ALA A 95 0.98 7.25 8.51
C ALA A 95 -0.23 7.51 9.41
N ASP A 96 -1.42 7.00 9.04
CA ASP A 96 -2.62 7.04 9.88
C ASP A 96 -2.64 5.86 10.86
N ASP A 97 -2.84 6.16 12.15
CA ASP A 97 -2.78 5.20 13.27
C ASP A 97 -3.86 4.11 13.22
N ASN A 98 -4.92 4.26 12.41
CA ASN A 98 -5.95 3.24 12.23
C ASN A 98 -5.50 2.10 11.30
N ASN A 99 -4.38 2.23 10.61
CA ASN A 99 -3.89 1.19 9.72
C ASN A 99 -3.29 0.03 10.51
N LEU A 100 -3.92 -1.14 10.39
CA LEU A 100 -3.50 -2.33 11.11
C LEU A 100 -2.38 -3.09 10.39
N GLY A 101 -2.26 -2.98 9.07
CA GLY A 101 -1.24 -3.68 8.27
C GLY A 101 -1.34 -3.44 6.77
N VAL A 102 -0.38 -3.95 6.01
CA VAL A 102 -0.41 -3.94 4.53
C VAL A 102 -0.68 -5.34 4.02
N TYR A 103 -1.76 -5.52 3.26
CA TYR A 103 -2.02 -6.74 2.52
C TYR A 103 -1.55 -6.59 1.06
N THR A 104 -0.51 -7.31 0.67
CA THR A 104 -0.03 -7.32 -0.73
C THR A 104 0.69 -8.63 -1.04
N SER A 105 0.67 -9.04 -2.31
CA SER A 105 1.43 -10.21 -2.80
C SER A 105 1.13 -11.50 -2.02
N GLY A 106 -0.11 -11.68 -1.54
CA GLY A 106 -0.52 -12.86 -0.79
C GLY A 106 0.09 -12.95 0.62
N THR A 107 0.57 -11.83 1.18
CA THR A 107 1.12 -11.76 2.54
C THR A 107 0.71 -10.47 3.24
N ILE A 108 0.80 -10.46 4.57
CA ILE A 108 0.46 -9.31 5.41
C ILE A 108 1.72 -8.82 6.15
N PHE A 109 2.00 -7.53 6.02
CA PHE A 109 3.17 -6.89 6.64
C PHE A 109 2.78 -5.94 7.75
N ALA A 110 3.61 -5.90 8.80
CA ALA A 110 3.43 -4.95 9.90
C ALA A 110 3.64 -3.52 9.37
N PRO A 111 2.86 -2.52 9.82
CA PRO A 111 3.02 -1.14 9.38
C PRO A 111 4.45 -0.61 9.54
N ALA A 112 5.06 -0.82 10.71
CA ALA A 112 6.43 -0.39 10.99
C ALA A 112 7.44 -1.07 10.08
N PHE A 113 7.34 -2.40 9.92
CA PHE A 113 8.21 -3.17 9.04
C PHE A 113 8.16 -2.66 7.59
N TYR A 114 6.95 -2.45 7.05
CA TYR A 114 6.80 -1.99 5.67
C TYR A 114 7.38 -0.57 5.48
N ARG A 115 7.16 0.33 6.45
CA ARG A 115 7.73 1.68 6.45
C ARG A 115 9.26 1.66 6.53
N ASP A 116 9.82 0.82 7.39
CA ASP A 116 11.28 0.68 7.54
C ASP A 116 11.92 0.15 6.26
N ALA A 117 11.32 -0.89 5.64
CA ALA A 117 11.76 -1.40 4.35
C ALA A 117 11.73 -0.30 3.28
N CYS A 118 10.65 0.47 3.20
CA CYS A 118 10.49 1.54 2.21
C CYS A 118 11.39 2.76 2.48
N ASN A 119 11.97 2.92 3.66
CA ASN A 119 12.88 4.04 3.94
C ASN A 119 14.11 4.04 3.00
N ALA A 120 14.54 2.87 2.53
CA ALA A 120 15.60 2.77 1.52
C ALA A 120 15.21 3.49 0.21
N LEU A 121 13.92 3.46 -0.18
CA LEU A 121 13.41 4.12 -1.39
C LEU A 121 13.51 5.65 -1.30
N CYS A 122 13.43 6.22 -0.09
CA CYS A 122 13.66 7.66 0.13
C CYS A 122 15.08 8.09 -0.26
N HIS A 123 16.03 7.16 -0.23
CA HIS A 123 17.44 7.38 -0.54
C HIS A 123 17.83 6.86 -1.94
N GLY A 124 16.86 6.49 -2.78
CA GLY A 124 17.11 5.93 -4.10
C GLY A 124 17.70 4.51 -4.08
N ALA A 125 17.66 3.83 -2.94
CA ALA A 125 18.12 2.46 -2.78
C ALA A 125 16.95 1.48 -2.82
N LEU A 126 17.22 0.22 -3.21
CA LEU A 126 16.22 -0.85 -3.16
C LEU A 126 15.96 -1.26 -1.71
N PRO A 127 14.70 -1.59 -1.34
CA PRO A 127 14.30 -2.01 0.00
C PRO A 127 14.68 -3.48 0.24
N VAL A 128 15.97 -3.79 0.14
CA VAL A 128 16.52 -5.12 0.43
C VAL A 128 16.90 -5.18 1.92
N MET A 129 16.44 -6.22 2.60
CA MET A 129 16.88 -6.50 3.96
C MET A 129 18.30 -7.07 3.91
N ALA A 130 19.23 -6.43 4.62
CA ALA A 130 20.61 -6.91 4.77
C ALA A 130 20.71 -8.03 5.81
#